data_AF-A8V3X3-F1
#
_entry.id   AF-A8V3X3-F1
#
_cell.length_a   1.000
_cell.length_b   1.000
_cell.length_c   1.000
_cell.angle_alpha   90.00
_cell.angle_beta   90.00
_cell.angle_gamma   90.00
#
_symmetry.space_group_name_H-M   'P 1'
#
loop_
_entity.id
_entity.type
_entity.pdbx_description
1 polymer ?
#
loop_
_entity_poly.entity_id
_entity_poly.type
_entity_poly.pdbx_seq_one_letter_code
_entity_poly.pdbx_strand_id
1 'polypeptide(L)'
;VSRGSGAEGSNRERDIRKKFVEQDLIEAVILLPENLFYNTTAPGVIIVLNKNKKHKEEILLINASEKYEKGRPKNILTGIDEIAEVYHNWKEVEKFSKIITKEEAQKNDYNLSPSRYITIAEEEEIIPLDDAVVLVKEAEEERIRAEKELKEILEEALGIEM
;
A
#
# COMPACT_ATOMS: atom_id res chain seq x y z
N VAL A 1 -0.51 -16.81 -11.36
CA VAL A 1 -0.93 -15.48 -11.87
C VAL A 1 0.03 -14.46 -11.27
N SER A 2 1.16 -14.25 -11.93
CA SER A 2 2.20 -13.32 -11.48
C SER A 2 1.73 -11.90 -11.78
N ARG A 3 1.29 -11.20 -10.73
CA ARG A 3 0.97 -9.77 -10.81
C ARG A 3 2.26 -9.01 -10.54
N GLY A 4 2.93 -8.57 -11.61
CA GLY A 4 4.07 -7.68 -11.52
C GLY A 4 5.43 -8.33 -11.78
N SER A 5 5.58 -9.02 -12.91
CA SER A 5 6.92 -9.22 -13.50
C SER A 5 7.42 -7.89 -14.04
N GLY A 6 8.55 -7.40 -13.50
CA GLY A 6 9.25 -6.21 -13.97
C GLY A 6 9.64 -6.29 -15.44
N ALA A 7 8.75 -5.80 -16.30
CA ALA A 7 9.05 -5.51 -17.70
C ALA A 7 9.14 -3.99 -17.85
N GLU A 8 10.23 -3.51 -18.45
CA GLU A 8 10.44 -2.13 -18.90
C GLU A 8 9.43 -1.74 -19.99
N GLY A 9 8.16 -1.68 -19.63
CA GLY A 9 7.08 -1.14 -20.42
C GLY A 9 6.39 -0.09 -19.57
N SER A 10 6.18 1.10 -20.13
CA SER A 10 5.41 2.21 -19.54
C SER A 10 4.34 1.68 -18.57
N ASN A 11 4.44 2.03 -17.28
CA ASN A 11 3.43 1.63 -16.30
C ASN A 11 2.11 2.33 -16.66
N ARG A 12 1.29 1.66 -17.47
CA ARG A 12 0.07 2.25 -18.05
C ARG A 12 -0.90 2.71 -16.96
N GLU A 13 -0.95 1.99 -15.84
CA GLU A 13 -1.77 2.36 -14.69
C GLU A 13 -1.26 3.65 -14.04
N ARG A 14 0.06 3.79 -13.88
CA ARG A 14 0.68 5.04 -13.43
C ARG A 14 0.37 6.18 -14.41
N ASP A 15 0.50 5.96 -15.71
CA ASP A 15 0.27 7.01 -16.71
C ASP A 15 -1.20 7.47 -16.73
N ILE A 16 -2.14 6.55 -16.48
CA ILE A 16 -3.54 6.89 -16.26
C ILE A 16 -3.69 7.73 -14.99
N ARG A 17 -3.18 7.27 -13.83
CA ARG A 17 -3.25 8.04 -12.57
C ARG A 17 -2.65 9.43 -12.72
N LYS A 18 -1.48 9.53 -13.35
CA LYS A 18 -0.83 10.79 -13.69
C LYS A 18 -1.79 11.73 -14.40
N LYS A 19 -2.49 11.29 -15.46
CA LYS A 19 -3.45 12.16 -16.18
C LYS A 19 -4.57 12.68 -15.27
N PHE A 20 -5.11 11.85 -14.38
CA PHE A 20 -6.17 12.27 -13.45
C PHE A 20 -5.67 13.28 -12.41
N VAL A 21 -4.46 13.07 -11.86
CA VAL A 21 -3.82 14.01 -10.93
C VAL A 21 -3.46 15.31 -11.65
N GLU A 22 -2.90 15.22 -12.86
CA GLU A 22 -2.48 16.39 -13.64
C GLU A 22 -3.66 17.29 -14.04
N GLN A 23 -4.81 16.68 -14.34
CA GLN A 23 -6.06 17.37 -14.64
C GLN A 23 -6.84 17.80 -13.39
N ASP A 24 -6.27 17.63 -12.20
CA ASP A 24 -6.85 18.06 -10.93
C ASP A 24 -8.22 17.42 -10.64
N LEU A 25 -8.41 16.17 -11.10
CA LEU A 25 -9.70 15.47 -11.04
C LEU A 25 -9.89 14.63 -9.79
N ILE A 26 -8.81 14.22 -9.15
CA ILE A 26 -8.85 13.44 -7.91
C ILE A 26 -9.02 14.43 -6.76
N GLU A 27 -10.09 14.25 -6.00
CA GLU A 27 -10.38 15.07 -4.82
C GLU A 27 -10.01 14.32 -3.54
N ALA A 28 -10.36 13.04 -3.44
CA ALA A 28 -10.00 12.23 -2.29
C ALA A 28 -9.74 10.75 -2.64
N VAL A 29 -8.90 10.10 -1.84
CA VAL A 29 -8.64 8.66 -1.88
C VAL A 29 -8.79 8.08 -0.48
N ILE A 30 -9.73 7.15 -0.33
CA ILE A 30 -10.09 6.55 0.95
C ILE A 30 -9.73 5.07 0.91
N LEU A 31 -8.76 4.66 1.72
CA LEU A 31 -8.40 3.26 1.91
C LEU A 31 -9.35 2.63 2.93
N LEU A 32 -10.03 1.56 2.53
CA LEU A 32 -10.97 0.84 3.38
C LEU A 32 -10.28 -0.31 4.13
N PRO A 33 -10.89 -0.80 5.21
CA PRO A 33 -10.50 -2.04 5.87
C PRO A 33 -10.42 -3.24 4.92
N GLU A 34 -9.57 -4.19 5.29
CA GLU A 34 -9.52 -5.50 4.67
C GLU A 34 -10.74 -6.37 5.02
N ASN A 35 -10.96 -7.45 4.26
CA ASN A 35 -11.99 -8.45 4.50
C ASN A 35 -13.43 -7.90 4.66
N LEU A 36 -13.75 -6.80 3.97
CA LEU A 36 -15.10 -6.25 3.86
C LEU A 36 -15.95 -6.96 2.79
N PHE A 37 -15.33 -7.41 1.70
CA PHE A 37 -16.05 -7.95 0.55
C PHE A 37 -16.17 -9.48 0.60
N TYR A 38 -17.26 -10.00 0.03
CA TYR A 38 -17.52 -11.45 -0.03
C TYR A 38 -16.47 -12.20 -0.86
N ASN A 39 -16.01 -11.60 -1.97
CA ASN A 39 -15.18 -12.28 -2.98
C ASN A 39 -13.65 -12.12 -2.76
N THR A 40 -13.23 -11.28 -1.82
CA THR A 40 -11.80 -11.03 -1.58
C THR A 40 -11.56 -10.54 -0.15
N THR A 41 -10.40 -10.87 0.40
CA THR A 41 -9.91 -10.31 1.67
C THR A 41 -9.15 -8.99 1.45
N ALA A 42 -8.81 -8.64 0.21
CA ALA A 42 -8.06 -7.42 -0.08
C ALA A 42 -8.83 -6.15 0.35
N PRO A 43 -8.12 -5.12 0.84
CA PRO A 43 -8.73 -3.83 1.16
C PRO A 43 -9.27 -3.15 -0.10
N GLY A 44 -10.41 -2.46 0.05
CA GLY A 44 -10.98 -1.63 -0.99
C GLY A 44 -10.39 -0.23 -0.99
N VAL A 45 -10.54 0.49 -2.10
CA VAL A 45 -10.25 1.92 -2.16
C VAL A 45 -11.43 2.65 -2.81
N ILE A 46 -11.81 3.79 -2.25
CA ILE A 46 -12.78 4.71 -2.85
C ILE A 46 -11.98 5.90 -3.38
N ILE A 47 -12.16 6.22 -4.66
CA ILE A 47 -11.57 7.41 -5.28
C ILE A 47 -12.71 8.36 -5.63
N VAL A 48 -12.66 9.56 -5.08
CA VAL A 48 -13.61 10.63 -5.37
C VAL A 48 -13.06 11.47 -6.51
N LEU A 49 -13.79 11.48 -7.62
CA LEU A 49 -13.47 12.30 -8.79
C LEU A 49 -14.40 13.51 -8.84
N ASN A 50 -13.84 14.72 -8.83
CA ASN A 50 -14.61 15.96 -8.87
C ASN A 50 -13.98 16.99 -9.81
N LYS A 51 -14.67 17.30 -10.91
CA LYS A 51 -14.26 18.32 -11.88
C LYS A 51 -14.35 19.75 -11.33
N ASN A 52 -15.17 19.97 -10.30
CA ASN A 52 -15.39 21.27 -9.69
C ASN A 52 -15.01 21.27 -8.20
N LYS A 53 -13.87 20.65 -7.86
CA LYS A 53 -13.40 20.62 -6.48
C LYS A 53 -13.12 22.02 -5.94
N LYS A 54 -13.50 22.23 -4.68
CA LYS A 54 -13.27 23.48 -3.92
C LYS A 54 -11.79 23.67 -3.60
N HIS A 55 -11.11 22.57 -3.25
CA HIS A 55 -9.71 22.51 -2.90
C HIS A 55 -8.87 22.14 -4.13
N LYS A 56 -8.48 23.15 -4.92
CA LYS A 56 -7.68 22.98 -6.14
C LYS A 56 -6.27 22.52 -5.80
N GLU A 57 -5.71 21.65 -6.65
CA GLU A 57 -4.34 21.11 -6.54
C GLU A 57 -4.04 20.29 -5.27
N GLU A 58 -5.04 20.11 -4.40
CA GLU A 58 -4.97 19.30 -3.19
C GLU A 58 -5.72 17.97 -3.39
N ILE A 59 -5.23 16.92 -2.73
CA ILE A 59 -5.87 15.61 -2.67
C ILE A 59 -5.94 15.17 -1.20
N LEU A 60 -7.14 14.87 -0.72
CA LEU A 60 -7.33 14.34 0.63
C LEU A 60 -7.14 12.82 0.63
N LEU A 61 -6.15 12.34 1.37
CA LEU A 61 -5.93 10.92 1.62
C LEU A 61 -6.52 10.57 2.98
N ILE A 62 -7.35 9.54 3.04
CA ILE A 62 -7.93 9.01 4.27
C ILE A 62 -7.55 7.53 4.38
N ASN A 63 -6.91 7.18 5.49
CA ASN A 63 -6.60 5.80 5.83
C ASN A 63 -7.60 5.27 6.86
N ALA A 64 -8.65 4.62 6.38
CA ALA A 64 -9.65 3.99 7.22
C ALA A 64 -9.39 2.49 7.43
N SER A 65 -8.18 1.98 7.18
CA SER A 65 -7.88 0.54 7.25
C SER A 65 -8.19 -0.09 8.61
N GLU A 66 -8.09 0.69 9.69
CA GLU A 66 -8.38 0.25 11.07
C GLU A 66 -9.80 0.59 11.54
N LYS A 67 -10.62 1.23 10.71
CA LYS A 67 -12.01 1.60 11.05
C LYS A 67 -12.96 0.44 10.80
N TYR A 68 -12.79 -0.65 11.55
CA TYR A 68 -13.68 -1.79 11.48
C TYR A 68 -13.85 -2.51 12.81
N GLU A 69 -14.98 -3.20 12.93
CA GLU A 69 -15.17 -4.24 13.92
C GLU A 69 -14.96 -5.60 13.27
N LYS A 70 -14.22 -6.47 13.95
CA LYS A 70 -13.95 -7.84 13.48
C LYS A 70 -15.22 -8.68 13.59
N GLY A 71 -15.93 -8.80 12.47
CA GLY A 71 -17.03 -9.76 12.36
C GLY A 71 -16.53 -11.14 11.89
N ARG A 72 -17.39 -12.14 12.05
CA ARG A 72 -17.19 -13.49 11.52
C ARG A 72 -18.33 -13.77 10.54
N PRO A 73 -18.08 -13.97 9.23
CA PRO A 73 -16.77 -14.13 8.56
C PRO A 73 -16.13 -12.83 8.02
N LYS A 74 -16.79 -11.68 8.15
CA LYS A 74 -16.36 -10.42 7.50
C LYS A 74 -16.24 -9.27 8.49
N ASN A 75 -15.34 -8.35 8.20
CA ASN A 75 -15.22 -7.11 8.95
C ASN A 75 -16.43 -6.22 8.67
N ILE A 76 -16.86 -5.47 9.69
CA ILE A 76 -17.94 -4.50 9.58
C ILE A 76 -17.27 -3.12 9.61
N LEU A 77 -17.47 -2.34 8.55
CA LEU A 77 -16.96 -0.97 8.49
C LEU A 77 -17.58 -0.15 9.63
N THR A 78 -16.73 0.46 10.44
CA THR A 78 -17.10 1.43 11.47
C THR A 78 -16.51 2.80 11.11
N GLY A 79 -16.85 3.85 11.87
CA GLY A 79 -16.26 5.17 11.66
C GLY A 79 -16.67 5.90 10.37
N ILE A 80 -17.81 5.54 9.76
CA ILE A 80 -18.33 6.22 8.55
C ILE A 80 -18.51 7.72 8.82
N ASP A 81 -19.05 8.08 9.99
CA ASP A 81 -19.26 9.48 10.37
C ASP A 81 -17.94 10.23 10.51
N GLU A 82 -16.89 9.60 11.06
CA GLU A 82 -15.55 10.20 11.16
C GLU A 82 -14.91 10.41 9.78
N ILE A 83 -15.04 9.42 8.88
CA ILE A 83 -14.57 9.54 7.49
C ILE A 83 -15.29 10.69 6.78
N ALA A 84 -16.62 10.77 6.93
CA ALA A 84 -17.44 11.82 6.35
C ALA A 84 -17.10 13.20 6.93
N GLU A 85 -16.90 13.31 8.25
CA GLU A 85 -16.51 14.54 8.92
C GLU A 85 -15.16 15.04 8.39
N VAL A 86 -14.16 14.17 8.29
CA VAL A 86 -12.83 14.52 7.76
C VAL A 86 -12.91 14.97 6.31
N TYR A 87 -13.71 14.28 5.48
CA TYR A 87 -13.89 14.65 4.09
C TYR A 87 -14.63 15.99 3.91
N HIS A 88 -15.73 16.21 4.63
CA HIS A 88 -16.54 17.43 4.50
C HIS A 88 -15.87 18.67 5.10
N ASN A 89 -15.09 18.50 6.18
CA ASN A 89 -14.40 19.60 6.84
C ASN A 89 -12.95 19.80 6.34
N TRP A 90 -12.48 18.95 5.42
CA TRP A 90 -11.14 19.01 4.85
C TRP A 90 -10.04 19.08 5.92
N LYS A 91 -10.02 18.06 6.79
CA LYS A 91 -9.21 18.06 8.01
C LYS A 91 -8.07 17.04 7.94
N GLU A 92 -6.87 17.44 8.33
CA GLU A 92 -5.78 16.50 8.63
C GLU A 92 -5.90 15.96 10.05
N VAL A 93 -5.74 14.66 10.19
CA VAL A 93 -5.80 13.94 11.46
C VAL A 93 -4.65 12.95 11.50
N GLU A 94 -3.84 13.04 12.55
CA GLU A 94 -2.68 12.17 12.72
C GLU A 94 -3.06 10.69 12.62
N LYS A 95 -2.26 9.91 11.89
CA LYS A 95 -2.48 8.49 11.57
C LYS A 95 -3.79 8.16 10.82
N PHE A 96 -4.59 9.15 10.42
CA PHE A 96 -5.91 8.91 9.81
C PHE A 96 -6.13 9.64 8.48
N SER A 97 -5.72 10.90 8.35
CA SER A 97 -5.86 11.65 7.10
C SER A 97 -4.69 12.60 6.87
N LYS A 98 -4.41 12.84 5.58
CA LYS A 98 -3.40 13.79 5.13
C LYS A 98 -3.85 14.46 3.85
N ILE A 99 -3.68 15.77 3.76
CA ILE A 99 -3.88 16.54 2.55
C ILE A 99 -2.52 16.61 1.86
N ILE A 100 -2.45 16.13 0.63
CA ILE A 100 -1.24 16.22 -0.18
C ILE A 100 -1.45 17.18 -1.34
N THR A 101 -0.38 17.81 -1.78
CA THR A 101 -0.41 18.61 -3.02
C THR A 101 -0.16 17.73 -4.24
N LYS A 102 -0.53 18.26 -5.41
CA LYS A 102 -0.20 17.68 -6.70
C LYS A 102 1.31 17.45 -6.88
N GLU A 103 2.14 18.37 -6.41
CA GLU A 103 3.61 18.24 -6.45
C GLU A 103 4.10 17.09 -5.58
N GLU A 104 3.51 16.89 -4.40
CA GLU A 104 3.82 15.75 -3.55
C GLU A 104 3.41 14.42 -4.18
N ALA A 105 2.26 14.38 -4.86
CA ALA A 105 1.86 13.22 -5.65
C ALA A 105 2.86 12.95 -6.79
N GLN A 106 3.34 13.98 -7.48
CA GLN A 106 4.35 13.86 -8.54
C GLN A 106 5.68 13.32 -8.00
N LYS A 107 6.16 13.81 -6.86
CA LYS A 107 7.38 13.32 -6.20
C LYS A 107 7.30 11.84 -5.82
N ASN A 108 6.09 11.35 -5.52
CA ASN A 108 5.82 9.96 -5.16
C ASN A 108 5.38 9.09 -6.35
N ASP A 109 5.76 9.45 -7.57
CA ASP A 109 5.43 8.72 -8.81
C ASP A 109 3.92 8.49 -9.00
N TYR A 110 3.09 9.44 -8.58
CA TYR A 110 1.63 9.37 -8.64
C TYR A 110 1.03 8.15 -7.93
N ASN A 111 1.72 7.65 -6.89
CA ASN A 111 1.16 6.70 -5.96
C ASN A 111 0.26 7.46 -4.97
N LEU A 112 -1.03 7.15 -4.96
CA LEU A 112 -2.02 7.81 -4.09
C LEU A 112 -2.49 6.91 -2.96
N SER A 113 -1.76 5.84 -2.65
CA SER A 113 -2.12 4.95 -1.54
C SER A 113 -1.97 5.70 -0.21
N PRO A 114 -3.04 5.86 0.59
CA PRO A 114 -2.97 6.52 1.89
C PRO A 114 -1.89 5.94 2.81
N SER A 115 -1.63 4.61 2.76
CA SER A 115 -0.58 3.95 3.54
C SER A 115 0.84 4.43 3.22
N ARG A 116 1.06 5.08 2.08
CA ARG A 116 2.37 5.64 1.72
C ARG A 116 2.65 6.97 2.43
N TYR A 117 1.59 7.65 2.87
CA TYR A 117 1.63 9.00 3.41
C TYR A 117 1.28 9.05 4.90
N ILE A 118 0.56 8.04 5.37
CA ILE A 118 0.00 7.93 6.71
C ILE A 118 0.52 6.63 7.33
N THR A 119 1.53 6.78 8.18
CA THR A 119 2.09 5.66 8.95
C THR A 119 1.21 5.40 10.17
N ILE A 120 0.62 4.21 10.24
CA ILE A 120 -0.18 3.77 11.38
C ILE A 120 0.67 3.00 12.39
N ALA A 121 1.77 2.39 11.93
CA ALA A 121 2.69 1.67 12.80
C ALA A 121 3.16 2.55 13.96
N GLU A 122 3.26 1.96 15.15
CA GLU A 122 4.15 2.44 16.20
C GLU A 122 5.56 2.53 15.59
N GLU A 123 6.39 3.49 16.03
CA GLU A 123 7.79 3.53 15.61
C GLU A 123 8.38 2.13 15.80
N GLU A 124 8.59 1.39 14.70
CA GLU A 124 9.26 0.10 14.77
C GLU A 124 10.62 0.37 15.43
N GLU A 125 10.97 -0.41 16.46
CA GLU A 125 12.30 -0.34 17.06
C GLU A 125 13.31 -0.48 15.92
N ILE A 126 13.97 0.63 15.59
CA ILE A 126 14.95 0.68 14.52
C ILE A 126 16.10 -0.22 14.98
N ILE A 127 16.18 -1.42 14.40
CA ILE A 127 17.33 -2.30 14.61
C ILE A 127 18.59 -1.53 14.19
N PRO A 128 19.61 -1.45 15.05
CA PRO A 128 20.90 -0.88 14.70
C PRO A 128 21.45 -1.49 13.40
N LEU A 129 22.17 -0.68 12.61
CA LEU A 129 22.64 -1.11 11.29
C LEU A 129 23.55 -2.34 11.36
N ASP A 130 24.37 -2.43 12.40
CA ASP A 130 25.21 -3.58 12.70
C ASP A 130 24.39 -4.84 12.94
N ASP A 131 23.32 -4.76 13.74
CA ASP A 131 22.41 -5.89 13.97
C ASP A 131 21.69 -6.30 12.68
N ALA A 132 21.23 -5.32 11.87
CA ALA A 132 20.62 -5.60 10.58
C ALA A 132 21.59 -6.30 9.61
N VAL A 133 22.86 -5.90 9.58
CA VAL A 133 23.90 -6.54 8.76
C VAL A 133 24.18 -7.97 9.22
N VAL A 134 24.15 -8.24 10.52
CA VAL A 134 24.29 -9.60 11.06
C VAL A 134 23.13 -10.48 10.62
N LEU A 135 21.89 -10.01 10.79
CA LEU A 135 20.69 -10.75 10.38
C LEU A 135 20.70 -11.08 8.87
N VAL A 136 21.14 -10.14 8.03
CA VAL A 136 21.25 -10.38 6.58
C VAL A 136 22.27 -11.49 6.28
N LYS A 137 23.41 -11.50 6.96
CA LYS A 137 24.42 -12.55 6.78
C LYS A 137 23.91 -13.92 7.23
N GLU A 138 23.26 -13.99 8.37
CA GLU A 138 22.66 -15.23 8.88
C GLU A 138 21.64 -15.79 7.88
N ALA A 139 20.75 -14.94 7.36
CA ALA A 139 19.79 -15.33 6.34
C ALA A 139 20.45 -15.79 5.03
N GLU A 140 21.58 -15.20 4.63
CA GLU A 140 22.36 -15.65 3.47
C GLU A 140 22.98 -17.04 3.69
N GLU A 141 23.53 -17.30 4.87
CA GLU A 141 24.09 -18.61 5.21
C GLU A 141 23.01 -19.70 5.22
N GLU A 142 21.84 -19.41 5.80
CA GLU A 142 20.68 -20.30 5.75
C GLU A 142 20.23 -20.56 4.31
N ARG A 143 20.17 -19.52 3.48
CA ARG A 143 19.81 -19.65 2.06
C ARG A 143 20.79 -20.57 1.32
N ILE A 144 22.09 -20.38 1.51
CA ILE A 144 23.13 -21.22 0.89
C ILE A 144 22.99 -22.67 1.35
N ARG A 145 22.72 -22.90 2.64
CA ARG A 145 22.54 -24.25 3.17
C ARG A 145 21.32 -24.94 2.56
N ALA A 146 20.19 -24.26 2.50
CA ALA A 146 18.98 -24.76 1.86
C ALA A 146 19.18 -25.04 0.36
N GLU A 147 19.96 -24.21 -0.33
CA GLU A 147 20.29 -24.39 -1.74
C GLU A 147 21.19 -25.62 -1.98
N LYS A 148 22.14 -25.89 -1.06
CA LYS A 148 22.96 -27.10 -1.10
C LYS A 148 22.13 -28.37 -0.87
N GLU A 149 21.26 -28.35 0.14
CA GLU A 149 20.34 -29.46 0.40
C GLU A 149 19.42 -29.73 -0.79
N LEU A 150 18.88 -28.66 -1.40
CA LEU A 150 18.08 -28.78 -2.61
C LEU A 150 18.87 -29.44 -3.75
N LYS A 151 20.13 -29.03 -3.95
CA LYS A 151 21.01 -29.60 -4.99
C LYS A 151 21.26 -31.09 -4.76
N GLU A 152 21.58 -31.49 -3.54
CA GLU A 152 21.79 -32.90 -3.18
C GLU A 152 20.54 -33.74 -3.48
N ILE A 153 19.35 -33.26 -3.12
CA ILE A 153 18.08 -33.94 -3.42
C ILE A 153 17.82 -34.04 -4.93
N LEU A 154 18.12 -32.99 -5.70
CA LEU A 154 17.93 -32.99 -7.16
C LEU A 154 18.89 -33.95 -7.87
N GLU A 155 20.14 -34.04 -7.42
CA GLU A 155 21.13 -34.99 -7.94
C GLU A 155 20.72 -36.44 -7.62
N GLU A 156 20.32 -36.71 -6.37
CA GLU A 156 19.93 -38.07 -5.94
C GLU A 156 18.61 -38.55 -6.54
N ALA A 157 17.61 -37.67 -6.69
CA ALA A 157 16.27 -38.06 -7.11
C ALA A 157 16.04 -38.00 -8.63
N LEU A 158 16.72 -37.11 -9.35
CA LEU A 158 16.42 -36.82 -10.76
C LEU A 158 17.64 -36.96 -11.69
N GLY A 159 18.87 -37.11 -11.17
CA GLY A 159 20.08 -37.26 -11.99
C GLY A 159 20.39 -36.05 -12.88
N ILE A 160 19.93 -34.87 -12.49
CA ILE A 160 20.17 -33.61 -13.20
C ILE A 160 21.36 -32.92 -12.53
N GLU A 161 22.51 -32.88 -13.21
CA GLU A 161 23.63 -32.01 -12.82
C GLU A 161 23.27 -30.55 -13.16
N MET A 162 23.29 -29.66 -12.16
CA MET A 162 23.27 -28.20 -12.33
C MET A 162 24.59 -27.57 -11.91
#